data_AF-A0A935GXX9-F1
#
_entry.id   AF-A0A935GXX9-F1
#
_cell.length_a   1.000
_cell.length_b   1.000
_cell.length_c   1.000
_cell.angle_alpha   90.00
_cell.angle_beta   90.00
_cell.angle_gamma   90.00
#
_symmetry.space_group_name_H-M   'P 1'
#
loop_
_entity.id
_entity.type
_entity.pdbx_description
1 polymer ?
#
loop_
_entity_poly.entity_id
_entity_poly.type
_entity_poly.pdbx_seq_one_letter_code
_entity_poly.pdbx_strand_id
1 'polypeptide(L)'
;MNKMSMRQDWRMFSVSPPLLRNPGMAKRLPNFYAKYLPKWDFFPAAFLKDGGTDLEKAIRLLNEQGTSLECIDDLSHMVANLFKHEYAEDPLFNTFITACGQVSKKLKQTILACLAPPKVSFKARFMNLHRLVEWADKLLKHVPQNQAEDAPMLAKLRASLDQLPECEPFIKRFLRDAKSMLACQKILKQEGVEPCNLRAMSEVD
;
A
#
# COMPACT_ATOMS: atom_id res chain seq x y z
N MET A 1 -8.43 -35.93 -30.49
CA MET A 1 -7.51 -35.20 -29.60
C MET A 1 -6.83 -34.09 -30.39
N ASN A 2 -7.24 -32.84 -30.18
CA ASN A 2 -6.33 -31.71 -30.32
C ASN A 2 -6.81 -30.57 -29.43
N LYS A 3 -5.89 -30.04 -28.62
CA LYS A 3 -6.13 -29.19 -27.46
C LYS A 3 -6.71 -27.83 -27.88
N MET A 4 -7.91 -27.53 -27.40
CA MET A 4 -8.51 -26.20 -27.50
C MET A 4 -7.82 -25.30 -26.48
N SER A 5 -7.04 -24.34 -26.98
CA SER A 5 -6.36 -23.32 -26.19
C SER A 5 -7.40 -22.43 -25.52
N MET A 6 -7.66 -22.67 -24.23
CA MET A 6 -8.35 -21.72 -23.38
C MET A 6 -7.36 -20.65 -22.93
N ARG A 7 -7.27 -19.55 -23.69
CA ARG A 7 -6.87 -18.28 -23.10
C ARG A 7 -8.05 -17.80 -22.25
N GLN A 8 -8.01 -18.07 -20.95
CA GLN A 8 -8.91 -17.42 -19.99
C GLN A 8 -8.44 -15.97 -19.85
N ASP A 9 -9.08 -15.09 -20.60
CA ASP A 9 -8.91 -13.64 -20.53
C ASP A 9 -9.52 -13.16 -19.19
N TRP A 10 -8.75 -13.18 -18.10
CA TRP A 10 -9.12 -12.60 -16.81
C TRP A 10 -9.13 -11.07 -16.90
N ARG A 11 -10.11 -10.49 -17.60
CA ARG A 11 -10.33 -9.04 -17.57
C ARG A 11 -10.96 -8.63 -16.24
N MET A 12 -10.14 -8.53 -15.19
CA MET A 12 -10.54 -7.83 -13.97
C MET A 12 -10.78 -6.37 -14.32
N PHE A 13 -12.03 -5.94 -14.35
CA PHE A 13 -12.36 -4.52 -14.36
C PHE A 13 -12.32 -3.99 -12.92
N SER A 14 -11.28 -3.22 -12.59
CA SER A 14 -11.38 -2.32 -11.44
C SER A 14 -12.29 -1.15 -11.84
N VAL A 15 -13.57 -1.24 -11.50
CA VAL A 15 -14.40 -0.04 -11.51
C VAL A 15 -13.92 0.79 -10.32
N SER A 16 -13.24 1.91 -10.56
CA SER A 16 -13.06 2.96 -9.55
C SER A 16 -14.12 4.03 -9.83
N PRO A 17 -15.32 3.97 -9.24
CA PRO A 17 -16.23 5.11 -9.30
C PRO A 17 -15.61 6.23 -8.46
N PRO A 18 -15.60 7.48 -8.96
CA PRO A 18 -15.26 8.61 -8.11
C PRO A 18 -16.32 8.70 -7.00
N LEU A 19 -15.85 8.93 -5.77
CA LEU A 19 -16.63 9.34 -4.59
C LEU A 19 -17.26 8.20 -3.76
N LEU A 20 -16.45 7.61 -2.88
CA LEU A 20 -16.87 6.68 -1.84
C LEU A 20 -16.67 7.30 -0.43
N ARG A 21 -17.67 8.06 0.07
CA ARG A 21 -17.89 8.40 1.50
C ARG A 21 -19.25 9.11 1.73
N ASN A 22 -20.36 8.39 1.97
CA ASN A 22 -21.69 8.92 2.35
C ASN A 22 -22.75 7.80 2.52
N PRO A 23 -23.70 7.90 3.47
CA PRO A 23 -24.62 6.82 3.88
C PRO A 23 -25.72 6.45 2.88
N GLY A 24 -25.93 7.22 1.81
CA GLY A 24 -26.83 6.87 0.70
C GLY A 24 -26.23 5.86 -0.31
N MET A 25 -25.05 5.30 -0.05
CA MET A 25 -24.27 4.55 -1.03
C MET A 25 -24.63 3.07 -1.21
N ALA A 26 -25.21 2.40 -0.21
CA ALA A 26 -25.53 0.97 -0.33
C ALA A 26 -26.50 0.66 -1.48
N LYS A 27 -27.31 1.65 -1.89
CA LYS A 27 -28.24 1.54 -3.04
C LYS A 27 -27.61 1.93 -4.38
N ARG A 28 -26.43 2.57 -4.41
CA ARG A 28 -25.81 3.03 -5.67
C ARG A 28 -25.25 1.90 -6.51
N LEU A 29 -24.63 0.91 -5.88
CA LEU A 29 -24.09 -0.26 -6.59
C LEU A 29 -25.22 -1.12 -7.20
N PRO A 30 -26.30 -1.47 -6.47
CA PRO A 30 -27.52 -2.05 -7.06
C PRO A 30 -28.09 -1.25 -8.24
N ASN A 31 -28.26 0.07 -8.07
CA ASN A 31 -28.82 0.92 -9.12
C ASN A 31 -27.89 1.01 -10.35
N PHE A 32 -26.58 1.01 -10.14
CA PHE A 32 -25.60 0.96 -11.21
C PHE A 32 -25.73 -0.36 -11.99
N TYR A 33 -25.76 -1.49 -11.29
CA TYR A 33 -25.93 -2.80 -11.91
C TYR A 33 -27.24 -2.90 -12.71
N ALA A 34 -28.37 -2.54 -12.10
CA ALA A 34 -29.67 -2.55 -12.79
C ALA A 34 -29.67 -1.68 -14.08
N LYS A 35 -28.89 -0.59 -14.09
CA LYS A 35 -28.80 0.33 -15.23
C LYS A 35 -27.88 -0.17 -16.36
N TYR A 36 -26.80 -0.87 -16.02
CA TYR A 36 -25.73 -1.19 -16.98
C TYR A 36 -25.62 -2.67 -17.34
N LEU A 37 -26.09 -3.59 -16.48
CA LEU A 37 -26.06 -5.02 -16.76
C LEU A 37 -26.76 -5.38 -18.10
N PRO A 38 -27.93 -4.81 -18.45
CA PRO A 38 -28.58 -5.09 -19.73
C PRO A 38 -27.82 -4.56 -20.95
N LYS A 39 -26.78 -3.74 -20.74
CA LYS A 39 -25.95 -3.14 -21.79
C LYS A 39 -24.61 -3.85 -21.97
N TRP A 40 -24.33 -4.87 -21.15
CA TRP A 40 -23.10 -5.64 -21.21
C TRP A 40 -23.39 -7.00 -21.81
N ASP A 41 -22.57 -7.41 -22.78
CA ASP A 41 -22.59 -8.77 -23.33
C ASP A 41 -21.90 -9.79 -22.41
N PHE A 42 -21.50 -9.39 -21.20
CA PHE A 42 -20.84 -10.25 -20.22
C PHE A 42 -21.37 -10.00 -18.82
N PHE A 43 -21.24 -11.02 -17.97
CA PHE A 43 -21.52 -10.94 -16.55
C PHE A 43 -20.20 -11.00 -15.77
N PRO A 44 -19.92 -10.05 -14.85
CA PRO A 44 -18.72 -10.10 -14.03
C PRO A 44 -18.64 -11.39 -13.22
N ALA A 45 -17.45 -11.94 -13.02
CA ALA A 45 -17.29 -13.17 -12.23
C ALA A 45 -17.27 -12.91 -10.71
N ALA A 46 -16.70 -11.77 -10.28
CA ALA A 46 -16.58 -11.40 -8.88
C ALA A 46 -16.38 -9.89 -8.70
N PHE A 47 -16.62 -9.41 -7.48
CA PHE A 47 -16.29 -8.06 -7.04
C PHE A 47 -14.96 -8.03 -6.29
N LEU A 48 -14.07 -7.11 -6.65
CA LEU A 48 -12.92 -6.76 -5.82
C LEU A 48 -13.26 -5.56 -4.95
N LYS A 49 -13.21 -5.71 -3.63
CA LYS A 49 -13.54 -4.62 -2.68
C LYS A 49 -12.37 -4.24 -1.79
N ASP A 50 -12.30 -2.96 -1.42
CA ASP A 50 -11.56 -2.60 -0.21
C ASP A 50 -12.43 -2.90 1.03
N GLY A 51 -11.83 -3.08 2.20
CA GLY A 51 -12.51 -3.52 3.43
C GLY A 51 -13.52 -2.52 4.03
N GLY A 52 -14.12 -1.64 3.20
CA GLY A 52 -15.14 -0.69 3.61
C GLY A 52 -16.49 -1.36 3.90
N THR A 53 -17.05 -1.07 5.07
CA THR A 53 -18.33 -1.63 5.55
C THR A 53 -19.54 -1.21 4.73
N ASP A 54 -19.46 -0.08 4.01
CA ASP A 54 -20.52 0.37 3.10
C ASP A 54 -20.63 -0.52 1.84
N LEU A 55 -19.51 -1.06 1.36
CA LEU A 55 -19.46 -1.92 0.19
C LEU A 55 -19.99 -3.32 0.53
N GLU A 56 -19.70 -3.81 1.73
CA GLU A 56 -20.28 -5.03 2.27
C GLU A 56 -21.82 -4.96 2.36
N LYS A 57 -22.37 -3.84 2.83
CA LYS A 57 -23.82 -3.60 2.82
C LYS A 57 -24.39 -3.58 1.41
N ALA A 58 -23.69 -2.97 0.45
CA ALA A 58 -24.13 -2.88 -0.94
C ALA A 58 -24.16 -4.26 -1.62
N ILE A 59 -23.16 -5.10 -1.36
CA ILE A 59 -23.09 -6.49 -1.89
C ILE A 59 -24.19 -7.35 -1.28
N ARG A 60 -24.45 -7.22 0.03
CA ARG A 60 -25.56 -7.94 0.65
C ARG A 60 -26.91 -7.62 -0.01
N LEU A 61 -27.17 -6.33 -0.26
CA LEU A 61 -28.39 -5.90 -0.96
C LEU A 61 -28.46 -6.43 -2.41
N LEU A 62 -27.32 -6.56 -3.11
CA LEU A 62 -27.27 -7.17 -4.44
C LEU A 62 -27.59 -8.67 -4.40
N ASN A 63 -27.04 -9.39 -3.42
CA ASN A 63 -27.30 -10.81 -3.23
C ASN A 63 -28.78 -11.06 -2.89
N GLU A 64 -29.39 -10.21 -2.04
CA GLU A 64 -30.82 -10.23 -1.74
C GLU A 64 -31.69 -9.97 -2.99
N GLN A 65 -31.17 -9.25 -4.00
CA GLN A 65 -31.83 -9.01 -5.29
C GLN A 65 -31.59 -10.12 -6.32
N GLY A 66 -30.98 -11.25 -5.91
CA GLY A 66 -30.75 -12.42 -6.77
C GLY A 66 -29.45 -12.37 -7.58
N THR A 67 -28.60 -11.38 -7.34
CA THR A 67 -27.26 -11.29 -7.96
C THR A 67 -26.27 -12.04 -7.08
N SER A 68 -26.04 -13.34 -7.31
CA SER A 68 -25.06 -14.12 -6.54
C SER A 68 -23.65 -13.92 -7.09
N LEU A 69 -23.00 -12.81 -6.74
CA LEU A 69 -21.61 -12.55 -7.13
C LEU A 69 -20.67 -12.76 -5.95
N GLU A 70 -19.58 -13.48 -6.20
CA GLU A 70 -18.51 -13.65 -5.22
C GLU A 70 -17.81 -12.30 -4.98
N CYS A 71 -17.31 -12.11 -3.77
CA CYS A 71 -16.54 -10.92 -3.42
C CYS A 71 -15.17 -11.32 -2.87
N ILE A 72 -14.15 -10.72 -3.46
CA ILE A 72 -12.75 -10.89 -3.11
C ILE A 72 -12.28 -9.61 -2.44
N ASP A 73 -11.61 -9.74 -1.30
CA ASP A 73 -11.00 -8.63 -0.60
C ASP A 73 -9.70 -8.18 -1.28
N ASP A 74 -9.48 -6.86 -1.34
CA ASP A 74 -8.22 -6.27 -1.76
C ASP A 74 -7.14 -6.65 -0.74
N LEU A 75 -6.25 -7.55 -1.16
CA LEU A 75 -5.10 -8.00 -0.37
C LEU A 75 -4.26 -6.81 0.10
N SER A 76 -4.10 -5.76 -0.71
CA SER A 76 -3.33 -4.57 -0.33
C SER A 76 -3.94 -3.87 0.88
N HIS A 77 -5.27 -3.88 1.00
CA HIS A 77 -5.98 -3.31 2.14
C HIS A 77 -5.82 -4.18 3.39
N MET A 78 -5.99 -5.50 3.25
CA MET A 78 -5.80 -6.46 4.35
C MET A 78 -4.40 -6.34 4.96
N VAL A 79 -3.40 -6.32 4.10
CA VAL A 79 -1.99 -6.14 4.45
C VAL A 79 -1.75 -4.81 5.15
N ALA A 80 -2.30 -3.72 4.61
CA ALA A 80 -2.16 -2.41 5.21
C ALA A 80 -2.73 -2.35 6.63
N ASN A 81 -3.83 -3.05 6.89
CA ASN A 81 -4.42 -3.17 8.21
C ASN A 81 -3.57 -4.01 9.15
N LEU A 82 -3.04 -5.14 8.68
CA LEU A 82 -2.17 -6.02 9.47
C LEU A 82 -0.97 -5.25 9.99
N PHE A 83 -0.25 -4.56 9.11
CA PHE A 83 0.91 -3.79 9.54
C PHE A 83 0.53 -2.57 10.38
N LYS A 84 -0.61 -1.92 10.09
CA LYS A 84 -1.09 -0.85 10.96
C LYS A 84 -1.27 -1.37 12.39
N HIS A 85 -1.82 -2.57 12.55
CA HIS A 85 -1.99 -3.19 13.88
C HIS A 85 -0.64 -3.56 14.50
N GLU A 86 0.23 -4.22 13.74
CA GLU A 86 1.55 -4.67 14.22
C GLU A 86 2.44 -3.51 14.68
N TYR A 87 2.50 -2.43 13.90
CA TYR A 87 3.42 -1.32 14.14
C TYR A 87 2.80 -0.16 14.92
N ALA A 88 1.47 -0.11 15.10
CA ALA A 88 0.86 0.92 15.94
C ALA A 88 1.28 0.79 17.42
N GLU A 89 1.52 -0.44 17.87
CA GLU A 89 1.96 -0.74 19.24
C GLU A 89 3.49 -0.72 19.38
N ASP A 90 4.24 -0.52 18.29
CA ASP A 90 5.70 -0.47 18.36
C ASP A 90 6.16 0.81 19.08
N PRO A 91 6.95 0.71 20.17
CA PRO A 91 7.36 1.87 20.95
C PRO A 91 8.11 2.94 20.14
N LEU A 92 8.81 2.54 19.07
CA LEU A 92 9.58 3.44 18.22
C LEU A 92 8.74 4.07 17.11
N PHE A 93 7.50 3.61 16.87
CA PHE A 93 6.67 4.10 15.77
C PHE A 93 6.40 5.61 15.86
N ASN A 94 5.92 6.08 17.01
CA ASN A 94 5.62 7.51 17.20
C ASN A 94 6.87 8.38 17.16
N THR A 95 7.97 7.89 17.73
CA THR A 95 9.29 8.54 17.67
C THR A 95 9.76 8.67 16.23
N PHE A 96 9.66 7.59 15.44
CA PHE A 96 10.03 7.57 14.03
C PHE A 96 9.23 8.58 13.20
N ILE A 97 7.89 8.61 13.35
CA ILE A 97 7.03 9.54 12.61
C ILE A 97 7.38 10.99 12.96
N THR A 98 7.60 11.28 14.24
CA THR A 98 7.97 12.62 14.72
C THR A 98 9.34 13.04 14.19
N ALA A 99 10.34 12.16 14.31
CA ALA A 99 11.69 12.39 13.81
C ALA A 99 11.67 12.65 12.29
N CYS A 100 10.97 11.84 11.51
CA CYS A 100 10.80 12.04 10.07
C CYS A 100 10.20 13.42 9.73
N GLY A 101 9.19 13.86 10.48
CA GLY A 101 8.59 15.18 10.31
C GLY A 101 9.56 16.33 10.59
N GLN A 102 10.33 16.22 11.68
CA GLN A 102 11.34 17.21 12.07
C GLN A 102 12.50 17.27 11.07
N VAL A 103 13.08 16.12 10.71
CA VAL A 103 14.15 16.00 9.71
C VAL A 103 13.68 16.54 8.36
N SER A 104 12.46 16.19 7.92
CA SER A 104 11.88 16.71 6.68
C SER A 104 11.81 18.24 6.68
N LYS A 105 11.35 18.83 7.80
CA LYS A 105 11.25 20.30 7.93
C LYS A 105 12.64 20.95 7.91
N LYS A 106 13.60 20.40 8.66
CA LYS A 106 15.00 20.88 8.70
C LYS A 106 15.62 20.84 7.31
N LEU A 107 15.57 19.70 6.62
CA LEU A 107 16.15 19.55 5.28
C LEU A 107 15.58 20.55 4.28
N LYS A 108 14.24 20.73 4.25
CA LYS A 108 13.56 21.69 3.37
C LYS A 108 13.99 23.15 3.59
N GLN A 109 14.46 23.48 4.79
CA GLN A 109 14.91 24.83 5.17
C GLN A 109 16.41 25.04 4.96
N THR A 110 17.13 24.06 4.39
CA THR A 110 18.57 24.15 4.15
C THR A 110 18.90 23.90 2.67
N ILE A 111 20.19 24.05 2.34
CA ILE A 111 20.74 23.63 1.03
C ILE A 111 20.56 22.13 0.74
N LEU A 112 20.17 21.33 1.74
CA LEU A 112 19.92 19.88 1.63
C LEU A 112 18.46 19.55 1.27
N ALA A 113 17.68 20.52 0.79
CA ALA A 113 16.27 20.32 0.44
C ALA A 113 16.04 19.20 -0.59
N CYS A 114 17.03 18.90 -1.44
CA CYS A 114 17.00 17.77 -2.37
C CYS A 114 16.93 16.39 -1.68
N LEU A 115 17.32 16.30 -0.40
CA LEU A 115 17.26 15.09 0.41
C LEU A 115 15.94 14.96 1.19
N ALA A 116 15.03 15.93 1.10
CA ALA A 116 13.74 15.88 1.80
C ALA A 116 12.87 14.71 1.27
N PRO A 117 12.04 14.09 2.13
CA PRO A 117 11.20 12.97 1.72
C PRO A 117 10.17 13.41 0.67
N PRO A 118 9.77 12.51 -0.24
CA PRO A 118 8.66 12.77 -1.15
C PRO A 118 7.39 13.09 -0.37
N LYS A 119 6.44 13.82 -0.97
CA LYS A 119 5.16 14.16 -0.32
C LYS A 119 4.43 12.88 0.10
N VAL A 120 4.48 12.55 1.39
CA VAL A 120 3.71 11.47 1.99
C VAL A 120 2.41 12.03 2.56
N SER A 121 1.29 11.58 2.00
CA SER A 121 -0.03 11.79 2.59
C SER A 121 -0.28 10.71 3.63
N PHE A 122 -0.21 11.05 4.92
CA PHE A 122 -0.57 10.16 6.02
C PHE A 122 -2.05 9.70 5.97
N LYS A 123 -2.88 10.37 5.16
CA LYS A 123 -4.28 10.02 4.92
C LYS A 123 -4.44 8.80 4.01
N ALA A 124 -3.39 8.40 3.30
CA ALA A 124 -3.44 7.34 2.30
C ALA A 124 -2.59 6.13 2.74
N ARG A 125 -3.12 5.34 3.69
CA ARG A 125 -2.77 3.94 3.99
C ARG A 125 -1.29 3.63 4.32
N PHE A 126 -1.07 2.51 5.00
CA PHE A 126 0.24 1.91 5.30
C PHE A 126 1.19 1.85 4.08
N MET A 127 0.62 1.75 2.88
CA MET A 127 1.33 1.80 1.60
C MET A 127 2.05 3.12 1.31
N ASN A 128 1.90 4.20 2.08
CA ASN A 128 2.78 5.37 1.96
C ASN A 128 3.86 5.42 3.04
N LEU A 129 3.70 4.65 4.11
CA LEU A 129 4.69 4.56 5.18
C LEU A 129 5.97 3.88 4.70
N HIS A 130 5.88 2.82 3.87
CA HIS A 130 7.09 2.16 3.34
C HIS A 130 8.02 3.13 2.61
N ARG A 131 7.48 4.07 1.82
CA ARG A 131 8.28 5.08 1.10
C ARG A 131 9.00 6.02 2.06
N LEU A 132 8.37 6.34 3.19
CA LEU A 132 8.98 7.15 4.24
C LEU A 132 10.10 6.37 4.94
N VAL A 133 9.87 5.10 5.24
CA VAL A 133 10.87 4.21 5.87
C VAL A 133 12.07 3.98 4.93
N GLU A 134 11.84 3.72 3.65
CA GLU A 134 12.90 3.59 2.64
C GLU A 134 13.71 4.88 2.49
N TRP A 135 13.04 6.05 2.54
CA TRP A 135 13.72 7.33 2.52
C TRP A 135 14.62 7.49 3.76
N ALA A 136 14.11 7.16 4.95
CA ALA A 136 14.88 7.26 6.18
C ALA A 136 16.10 6.32 6.18
N ASP A 137 15.92 5.07 5.73
CA ASP A 137 17.01 4.09 5.57
C ASP A 137 18.10 4.60 4.62
N LYS A 138 17.71 5.11 3.45
CA LYS A 138 18.66 5.71 2.49
C LYS A 138 19.39 6.90 3.10
N LEU A 139 18.67 7.78 3.80
CA LEU A 139 19.25 8.96 4.42
C LEU A 139 20.30 8.58 5.47
N LEU A 140 20.01 7.58 6.32
CA LEU A 140 20.96 7.07 7.32
C LEU A 140 22.19 6.42 6.68
N LYS A 141 22.03 5.67 5.58
CA LYS A 141 23.14 5.05 4.84
C LYS A 141 24.08 6.06 4.18
N HIS A 142 23.58 7.23 3.81
CA HIS A 142 24.40 8.30 3.21
C HIS A 142 25.17 9.12 4.25
N VAL A 143 24.99 8.86 5.55
CA VAL A 143 25.76 9.48 6.61
C VAL A 143 26.89 8.54 7.05
N PRO A 144 28.16 8.86 6.71
CA PRO A 144 29.27 8.02 7.15
C PRO A 144 29.40 8.04 8.67
N GLN A 145 29.76 6.90 9.27
CA GLN A 145 29.95 6.79 10.72
C GLN A 145 31.24 7.46 11.20
N ASN A 146 32.27 7.53 10.34
CA ASN A 146 33.54 8.15 10.68
C ASN A 146 33.48 9.68 10.55
N GLN A 147 33.87 10.36 11.63
CA GLN A 147 33.90 11.83 11.77
C GLN A 147 35.24 12.45 11.31
N ALA A 148 36.21 11.62 10.93
CA ALA A 148 37.62 12.01 10.85
C ALA A 148 37.92 13.07 9.77
N GLU A 149 37.11 13.19 8.72
CA GLU A 149 37.28 14.17 7.64
C GLU A 149 35.92 14.62 7.08
N ASP A 150 35.06 15.15 7.95
CA ASP A 150 33.73 15.57 7.50
C ASP A 150 33.79 16.83 6.64
N ALA A 151 33.50 16.66 5.34
CA ALA A 151 33.11 17.79 4.51
C ALA A 151 31.97 18.57 5.21
N PRO A 152 31.95 19.91 5.19
CA PRO A 152 31.01 20.74 5.94
C PRO A 152 29.53 20.44 5.65
N MET A 153 29.25 19.83 4.50
CA MET A 153 27.91 19.36 4.11
C MET A 153 27.46 18.12 4.90
N LEU A 154 28.37 17.19 5.20
CA LEU A 154 28.08 15.99 6.00
C LEU A 154 27.82 16.34 7.46
N ALA A 155 28.58 17.28 8.03
CA ALA A 155 28.33 17.79 9.38
C ALA A 155 26.92 18.42 9.50
N LYS A 156 26.52 19.23 8.52
CA LYS A 156 25.15 19.80 8.44
C LYS A 156 24.07 18.72 8.31
N LEU A 157 24.33 17.69 7.51
CA LEU A 157 23.41 16.57 7.36
C LEU A 157 23.23 15.82 8.70
N ARG A 158 24.32 15.49 9.41
CA ARG A 158 24.26 14.83 10.73
C ARG A 158 23.48 15.64 11.74
N ALA A 159 23.75 16.94 11.83
CA ALA A 159 23.01 17.85 12.72
C ALA A 159 21.50 17.93 12.40
N SER A 160 21.12 17.59 11.15
CA SER A 160 19.73 17.60 10.72
C SER A 160 18.96 16.33 11.06
N LEU A 161 19.64 15.21 11.41
CA LEU A 161 19.02 13.89 11.58
C LEU A 161 18.26 13.70 12.91
N ASP A 162 18.59 14.48 13.95
CA ASP A 162 17.88 14.44 15.24
C ASP A 162 17.80 13.00 15.81
N GLN A 163 16.63 12.55 16.28
CA GLN A 163 16.36 11.20 16.78
C GLN A 163 16.19 10.13 15.69
N LEU A 164 16.32 10.46 14.40
CA LEU A 164 16.15 9.48 13.32
C LEU A 164 17.11 8.27 13.43
N PRO A 165 18.39 8.41 13.83
CA PRO A 165 19.29 7.28 14.01
C PRO A 165 18.83 6.31 15.11
N GLU A 166 18.17 6.80 16.17
CA GLU A 166 17.64 5.95 17.25
C GLU A 166 16.52 5.01 16.74
N CYS A 167 15.88 5.39 15.64
CA CYS A 167 14.84 4.60 14.99
C CYS A 167 15.39 3.55 14.01
N GLU A 168 16.71 3.40 13.86
CA GLU A 168 17.33 2.43 12.95
C GLU A 168 16.82 0.98 13.14
N PRO A 169 16.65 0.45 14.38
CA PRO A 169 16.11 -0.90 14.58
C PRO A 169 14.70 -1.05 14.02
N PHE A 170 13.84 -0.05 14.25
CA PHE A 170 12.48 -0.01 13.70
C PHE A 170 12.51 0.01 12.16
N ILE A 171 13.34 0.87 11.57
CA ILE A 171 13.47 1.01 10.11
C ILE A 171 13.86 -0.33 9.48
N LYS A 172 14.87 -1.01 10.03
CA LYS A 172 15.35 -2.31 9.53
C LYS A 172 14.29 -3.40 9.65
N ARG A 173 13.64 -3.49 10.82
CA ARG A 173 12.55 -4.46 11.06
C ARG A 173 11.40 -4.24 10.06
N PHE A 174 10.97 -2.99 9.91
CA PHE A 174 9.90 -2.62 9.00
C PHE A 174 10.22 -3.01 7.55
N LEU A 175 11.41 -2.66 7.06
CA LEU A 175 11.80 -2.97 5.67
C LEU A 175 11.91 -4.47 5.42
N ARG A 176 12.41 -5.23 6.39
CA ARG A 176 12.43 -6.70 6.32
C ARG A 176 11.01 -7.24 6.17
N ASP A 177 10.10 -6.84 7.04
CA ASP A 177 8.73 -7.35 7.03
C ASP A 177 7.97 -6.90 5.76
N ALA A 178 8.21 -5.67 5.29
CA ALA A 178 7.59 -5.13 4.09
C ALA A 178 8.13 -5.75 2.79
N LYS A 179 9.34 -6.32 2.76
CA LYS A 179 9.99 -6.85 1.55
C LYS A 179 9.15 -7.92 0.87
N SER A 180 8.81 -8.99 1.58
CA SER A 180 8.04 -10.12 1.00
C SER A 180 6.66 -9.65 0.55
N MET A 181 6.10 -8.68 1.27
CA MET A 181 4.80 -8.12 0.96
C MET A 181 4.78 -7.27 -0.32
N LEU A 182 5.79 -6.42 -0.51
CA LEU A 182 5.93 -5.62 -1.72
C LEU A 182 6.19 -6.50 -2.95
N ALA A 183 6.92 -7.61 -2.78
CA ALA A 183 7.10 -8.63 -3.81
C ALA A 183 5.78 -9.31 -4.17
N CYS A 184 5.01 -9.76 -3.18
CA CYS A 184 3.67 -10.33 -3.38
C CYS A 184 2.74 -9.35 -4.12
N GLN A 185 2.71 -8.08 -3.72
CA GLN A 185 1.90 -7.08 -4.43
C GLN A 185 2.36 -6.86 -5.87
N LYS A 186 3.68 -6.88 -6.12
CA LYS A 186 4.22 -6.70 -7.47
C LYS A 186 3.75 -7.83 -8.38
N ILE A 187 3.89 -9.08 -7.94
CA ILE A 187 3.44 -10.27 -8.67
C ILE A 187 1.93 -10.18 -8.95
N LEU A 188 1.12 -9.94 -7.91
CA LEU A 188 -0.34 -9.90 -8.06
C LEU A 188 -0.82 -8.76 -8.96
N LYS A 189 -0.16 -7.61 -8.95
CA LYS A 189 -0.55 -6.44 -9.76
C LYS A 189 -0.04 -6.49 -11.20
N GLN A 190 1.09 -7.14 -11.45
CA GLN A 190 1.74 -7.14 -12.77
C GLN A 190 1.50 -8.44 -13.55
N GLU A 191 1.38 -9.57 -12.86
CA GLU A 191 1.38 -10.91 -13.46
C GLU A 191 0.07 -11.66 -13.24
N GLY A 192 -0.80 -11.18 -12.34
CA GLY A 192 -2.09 -11.81 -12.04
C GLY A 192 -1.98 -13.07 -11.17
N VAL A 193 -3.12 -13.69 -10.87
CA VAL A 193 -3.22 -14.86 -9.96
C VAL A 193 -3.18 -16.16 -10.76
N GLU A 194 -2.07 -16.40 -11.46
CA GLU A 194 -1.84 -17.69 -12.12
C GLU A 194 -1.18 -18.68 -11.13
N PRO A 195 -1.44 -20.00 -11.22
CA PRO A 195 -0.87 -21.00 -10.31
C PRO A 195 0.67 -20.98 -10.23
N CYS A 196 1.35 -20.58 -11.30
CA CYS A 196 2.80 -20.39 -11.30
C CYS A 196 3.26 -19.22 -10.43
N ASN A 197 2.49 -18.15 -10.38
CA ASN A 197 2.79 -16.95 -9.61
C ASN A 197 2.55 -17.18 -8.11
N LEU A 198 1.56 -18.02 -7.77
CA LEU A 198 1.31 -18.45 -6.39
C LEU A 198 2.46 -19.26 -5.80
N ARG A 199 3.16 -20.07 -6.60
CA ARG A 199 4.39 -20.75 -6.17
C ARG A 199 5.54 -19.77 -5.95
N ALA A 200 5.71 -18.81 -6.85
CA ALA A 200 6.73 -17.77 -6.69
C ALA A 200 6.52 -16.95 -5.39
N MET A 201 5.27 -16.73 -4.97
CA MET A 201 4.95 -16.08 -3.69
C MET A 201 5.34 -16.92 -2.45
N SER A 202 5.32 -18.26 -2.54
CA SER A 202 5.75 -19.13 -1.44
C SER A 202 7.27 -19.25 -1.28
N GLU A 203 8.03 -18.73 -2.24
CA GLU A 203 9.50 -18.76 -2.27
C GLU A 203 10.12 -17.40 -1.88
N VAL A 204 9.30 -16.41 -1.51
CA VAL A 204 9.76 -15.08 -1.09
C VAL A 204 10.14 -15.06 0.38
N ASP A 205 11.31 -15.60 0.68
CA ASP A 205 12.04 -15.43 1.96
C ASP A 205 13.05 -14.25 1.89
#